data_AF-A0A857J7S9-F1
#
_entry.id   AF-A0A857J7S9-F1
#
_cell.length_a   1.000
_cell.length_b   1.000
_cell.length_c   1.000
_cell.angle_alpha   90.00
_cell.angle_beta   90.00
_cell.angle_gamma   90.00
#
_symmetry.space_group_name_H-M   'P 1'
#
loop_
_entity.id
_entity.type
_entity.pdbx_description
1 polymer ?
#
loop_
_entity_poly.entity_id
_entity_poly.type
_entity_poly.pdbx_seq_one_letter_code
_entity_poly.pdbx_strand_id
1 'polypeptide(L)'
;MLNDEKRTTEEAYTSATMSSNLRVEADRRGDADILIAAGWSKSRIGGALLRLHSEFDGAEKVRMATAADFLAGTTGKPRDRRHAAGAQAHAFNLHETGLLLQKLKSLPDVRAQLALQLTVWKVEQPEEVAVGVLRWWLSQPCPVCKGTKYQVAEGTGRHNGKACRACQGTGLRESPHGQAGRRLANFMDDCVQRARDQIGKRLRISMDRN
;
A
#
# COMPACT_ATOMS: atom_id res chain seq x y z
N MET A 1 -12.37 23.70 -16.19
CA MET A 1 -13.11 22.42 -16.13
C MET A 1 -12.90 21.86 -14.74
N LEU A 2 -13.90 21.99 -13.87
CA LEU A 2 -13.89 21.31 -12.57
C LEU A 2 -14.10 19.83 -12.88
N ASN A 3 -13.18 18.98 -12.43
CA ASN A 3 -13.23 17.54 -12.66
C ASN A 3 -14.45 16.99 -11.88
N ASP A 4 -15.59 16.82 -12.56
CA ASP A 4 -16.85 16.30 -11.99
C ASP A 4 -16.80 14.76 -11.88
N GLU A 5 -15.64 14.23 -11.50
CA GLU A 5 -15.45 12.80 -11.27
C GLU A 5 -16.13 12.42 -9.96
N LYS A 6 -17.18 11.61 -10.06
CA LYS A 6 -17.87 11.07 -8.88
C LYS A 6 -16.88 10.28 -8.05
N ARG A 7 -16.74 10.69 -6.79
CA ARG A 7 -15.95 10.02 -5.74
C ARG A 7 -16.15 8.50 -5.79
N THR A 8 -15.05 7.76 -5.91
CA THR A 8 -15.06 6.30 -6.01
C THR A 8 -15.45 5.65 -4.68
N THR A 9 -15.82 4.37 -4.68
CA THR A 9 -16.12 3.61 -3.44
C THR A 9 -14.92 3.57 -2.49
N GLU A 10 -13.71 3.53 -3.02
CA GLU A 10 -12.49 3.52 -2.22
C GLU A 10 -12.23 4.88 -1.57
N GLU A 11 -12.33 5.97 -2.33
CA GLU A 11 -12.25 7.32 -1.78
C GLU A 11 -13.37 7.55 -0.76
N ALA A 12 -14.58 7.05 -1.04
CA ALA A 12 -15.72 7.02 -0.14
C ALA A 12 -15.36 6.35 1.20
N TYR A 13 -14.80 5.14 1.11
CA TYR A 13 -14.39 4.36 2.26
C TYR A 13 -13.25 5.01 3.05
N THR A 14 -12.20 5.49 2.38
CA THR A 14 -11.03 6.10 3.04
C THR A 14 -11.43 7.32 3.87
N SER A 15 -12.21 8.27 3.35
CA SER A 15 -12.66 9.39 4.21
C SER A 15 -13.58 8.91 5.33
N ALA A 16 -14.44 7.92 5.07
CA ALA A 16 -15.37 7.42 6.09
C ALA A 16 -14.63 6.79 7.28
N THR A 17 -13.50 6.10 7.03
CA THR A 17 -12.65 5.55 8.10
C THR A 17 -11.97 6.61 8.95
N MET A 18 -11.88 7.85 8.46
CA MET A 18 -11.26 9.00 9.14
C MET A 18 -12.31 10.01 9.63
N SER A 19 -13.60 9.69 9.52
CA SER A 19 -14.67 10.62 9.83
C SER A 19 -14.82 10.84 11.33
N SER A 20 -15.00 12.09 11.74
CA SER A 20 -15.35 12.47 13.11
C SER A 20 -16.86 12.50 13.36
N ASN A 21 -17.69 12.35 12.31
CA ASN A 21 -19.14 12.35 12.40
C ASN A 21 -19.73 11.07 11.81
N LEU A 22 -20.22 10.20 12.69
CA LEU A 22 -20.86 8.93 12.34
C LEU A 22 -22.38 8.94 12.56
N ARG A 23 -23.00 10.12 12.51
CA ARG A 23 -24.46 10.23 12.58
C ARG A 23 -25.08 9.57 11.34
N VAL A 24 -26.08 8.73 11.57
CA VAL A 24 -26.94 8.18 10.52
C VAL A 24 -28.15 9.11 10.38
N GLU A 25 -28.43 9.55 9.15
CA GLU A 25 -29.58 10.38 8.81
C GLU A 25 -30.46 9.63 7.80
N ALA A 26 -31.78 9.69 7.97
CA ALA A 26 -32.70 8.96 7.09
C ALA A 26 -32.69 9.49 5.65
N ASP A 27 -32.52 10.81 5.49
CA ASP A 27 -32.69 11.50 4.21
C ASP A 27 -31.36 11.75 3.48
N ARG A 28 -30.22 11.46 4.11
CA ARG A 28 -28.90 11.80 3.57
C ARG A 28 -27.87 10.71 3.87
N ARG A 29 -27.14 10.32 2.83
CA ARG A 29 -26.02 9.38 2.94
C ARG A 29 -24.80 10.05 3.56
N GLY A 30 -24.33 9.50 4.67
CA GLY A 30 -23.11 9.92 5.36
C GLY A 30 -22.00 8.87 5.36
N ASP A 31 -20.91 9.18 6.05
CA ASP A 31 -19.77 8.26 6.24
C ASP A 31 -20.17 7.00 7.02
N ALA A 32 -21.13 7.11 7.95
CA ALA A 32 -21.68 5.98 8.68
C ALA A 32 -22.30 4.91 7.75
N ASP A 33 -23.05 5.32 6.71
CA ASP A 33 -23.66 4.39 5.75
C ASP A 33 -22.61 3.64 4.92
N ILE A 34 -21.50 4.32 4.61
CA ILE A 34 -20.35 3.71 3.92
C ILE A 34 -19.72 2.62 4.79
N LEU A 35 -19.50 2.92 6.08
CA LEU A 35 -18.94 1.95 7.03
C LEU A 35 -19.89 0.78 7.28
N ILE A 36 -21.20 1.04 7.38
CA ILE A 36 -22.22 0.00 7.48
C ILE A 36 -22.14 -0.89 6.23
N ALA A 37 -22.25 -0.33 5.02
CA ALA A 37 -22.19 -1.08 3.77
C ALA A 37 -20.91 -1.94 3.66
N ALA A 38 -19.77 -1.43 4.13
CA ALA A 38 -18.51 -2.16 4.24
C ALA A 38 -18.57 -3.30 5.26
N GLY A 39 -19.15 -3.09 6.44
CA GLY A 39 -19.34 -4.14 7.45
C GLY A 39 -20.18 -5.31 6.97
N TRP A 40 -21.11 -5.07 6.05
CA TRP A 40 -21.91 -6.13 5.43
C TRP A 40 -21.16 -6.87 4.31
N SER A 41 -19.99 -6.39 3.83
CA SER A 41 -19.23 -7.05 2.75
C SER A 41 -18.88 -8.48 3.11
N LYS A 42 -19.20 -9.42 2.22
CA LYS A 42 -18.84 -10.83 2.34
C LYS A 42 -17.36 -11.07 2.03
N SER A 43 -16.70 -10.14 1.32
CA SER A 43 -15.24 -10.18 1.09
C SER A 43 -14.51 -9.67 2.34
N ARG A 44 -14.29 -10.57 3.32
CA ARG A 44 -13.63 -10.23 4.59
C ARG A 44 -12.19 -9.76 4.38
N ILE A 45 -11.40 -10.51 3.62
CA ILE A 45 -10.02 -10.14 3.26
C ILE A 45 -10.02 -8.83 2.47
N GLY A 46 -10.92 -8.65 1.49
CA GLY A 46 -11.00 -7.42 0.71
C GLY A 46 -11.31 -6.18 1.53
N GLY A 47 -12.24 -6.28 2.49
CA GLY A 47 -12.54 -5.18 3.42
C GLY A 47 -11.35 -4.86 4.34
N ALA A 48 -10.65 -5.88 4.83
CA ALA A 48 -9.44 -5.69 5.64
C ALA A 48 -8.29 -5.08 4.82
N LEU A 49 -8.12 -5.45 3.55
CA LEU A 49 -7.14 -4.87 2.63
C LEU A 49 -7.44 -3.40 2.32
N LEU A 50 -8.71 -3.04 2.10
CA LEU A 50 -9.13 -1.64 1.94
C LEU A 50 -8.78 -0.80 3.18
N ARG A 51 -9.10 -1.32 4.38
CA ARG A 51 -8.74 -0.65 5.63
C ARG A 51 -7.24 -0.53 5.79
N LEU A 52 -6.48 -1.58 5.49
CA LEU A 52 -5.03 -1.57 5.57
C LEU A 52 -4.42 -0.53 4.61
N HIS A 53 -4.96 -0.38 3.41
CA HIS A 53 -4.56 0.69 2.50
C HIS A 53 -4.83 2.08 3.10
N SER A 54 -6.02 2.33 3.64
CA SER A 54 -6.35 3.60 4.28
C SER A 54 -5.44 3.89 5.49
N GLU A 55 -5.13 2.89 6.32
CA GLU A 55 -4.18 2.99 7.44
C GLU A 55 -2.76 3.34 6.95
N PHE A 56 -2.30 2.68 5.88
CA PHE A 56 -0.97 2.91 5.31
C PHE A 56 -0.86 4.28 4.64
N ASP A 57 -1.89 4.71 3.92
CA ASP A 57 -1.94 6.01 3.27
C ASP A 57 -2.04 7.16 4.28
N GLY A 58 -2.75 6.96 5.39
CA GLY A 58 -2.82 7.90 6.50
C GLY A 58 -1.56 7.93 7.38
N ALA A 59 -0.72 6.89 7.32
CA ALA A 59 0.52 6.84 8.10
C ALA A 59 1.53 7.87 7.60
N GLU A 60 2.18 8.55 8.55
CA GLU A 60 3.32 9.43 8.26
C GLU A 60 4.48 8.60 7.70
N LYS A 61 4.83 8.84 6.43
CA LYS A 61 5.92 8.12 5.76
C LYS A 61 7.24 8.77 6.14
N VAL A 62 8.07 8.03 6.86
CA VAL A 62 9.42 8.47 7.22
C VAL A 62 10.28 8.61 5.96
N ARG A 63 11.07 9.68 5.88
CA ARG A 63 12.10 9.81 4.83
C ARG A 63 13.13 8.69 5.02
N MET A 64 13.26 7.82 4.02
CA MET A 64 14.31 6.81 4.02
C MET A 64 15.68 7.48 4.06
N ALA A 65 16.51 7.07 5.00
CA ALA A 65 17.88 7.48 5.11
C ALA A 65 18.73 6.84 4.01
N THR A 66 19.78 7.53 3.63
CA THR A 66 20.75 7.13 2.61
C THR A 66 22.12 6.95 3.25
N ALA A 67 23.05 6.29 2.55
CA ALA A 67 24.41 6.18 3.05
C ALA A 67 25.04 7.56 3.36
N ALA A 68 24.68 8.61 2.61
CA ALA A 68 25.19 9.96 2.83
C ALA A 68 24.86 10.50 4.23
N ASP A 69 23.69 10.15 4.77
CA ASP A 69 23.23 10.58 6.10
C ASP A 69 24.14 10.04 7.23
N PHE A 70 24.86 8.93 7.00
CA PHE A 70 25.68 8.25 8.01
C PHE A 70 27.19 8.35 7.76
N LEU A 71 27.63 8.96 6.65
CA LEU A 71 29.06 9.05 6.31
C LEU A 71 29.90 9.77 7.37
N ALA A 72 29.34 10.76 8.07
CA ALA A 72 30.01 11.54 9.10
C ALA A 72 30.39 10.70 10.34
N GLY A 73 29.63 9.64 10.66
CA GLY A 73 29.86 8.77 11.81
C GLY A 73 30.80 7.57 11.55
N THR A 74 31.34 7.44 10.34
CA THR A 74 32.16 6.29 9.94
C THR A 74 33.66 6.59 9.96
N THR A 75 34.46 5.65 10.46
CA THR A 75 35.93 5.73 10.48
C THR A 75 36.57 4.75 9.49
N GLY A 76 37.79 5.01 9.02
CA GLY A 76 38.55 4.11 8.15
C GLY A 76 38.65 4.56 6.69
N LYS A 77 39.03 3.64 5.80
CA LYS A 77 39.25 3.94 4.37
C LYS A 77 37.92 4.32 3.68
N PRO A 78 37.93 5.13 2.61
CA PRO A 78 36.72 5.62 1.96
C PRO A 78 35.72 4.54 1.51
N ARG A 79 36.22 3.38 1.03
CA ARG A 79 35.37 2.26 0.61
C ARG A 79 34.64 1.63 1.79
N ASP A 80 35.36 1.38 2.87
CA ASP A 80 34.83 0.73 4.08
C ASP A 80 33.83 1.65 4.78
N ARG A 81 34.10 2.96 4.77
CA ARG A 81 33.17 4.00 5.25
C ARG A 81 31.84 3.99 4.48
N ARG A 82 31.88 3.93 3.14
CA ARG A 82 30.65 3.85 2.32
C ARG A 82 29.86 2.57 2.59
N HIS A 83 30.55 1.44 2.74
CA HIS A 83 29.91 0.17 3.08
C HIS A 83 29.25 0.22 4.46
N ALA A 84 29.97 0.68 5.48
CA ALA A 84 29.45 0.84 6.85
C ALA A 84 28.26 1.81 6.90
N ALA A 85 28.36 2.95 6.22
CA ALA A 85 27.26 3.93 6.15
C ALA A 85 26.04 3.37 5.41
N GLY A 86 26.24 2.56 4.37
CA GLY A 86 25.18 1.84 3.68
C GLY A 86 24.47 0.82 4.58
N ALA A 87 25.22 0.05 5.37
CA ALA A 87 24.66 -0.89 6.34
C ALA A 87 23.88 -0.16 7.44
N GLN A 88 24.39 0.97 7.94
CA GLN A 88 23.72 1.77 8.96
C GLN A 88 22.42 2.40 8.42
N ALA A 89 22.43 2.92 7.19
CA ALA A 89 21.23 3.42 6.53
C ALA A 89 20.17 2.31 6.35
N HIS A 90 20.59 1.11 5.97
CA HIS A 90 19.70 -0.04 5.84
C HIS A 90 19.06 -0.41 7.19
N ALA A 91 19.87 -0.52 8.26
CA ALA A 91 19.38 -0.83 9.60
C ALA A 91 18.39 0.22 10.12
N PHE A 92 18.71 1.51 9.94
CA PHE A 92 17.81 2.62 10.27
C PHE A 92 16.48 2.52 9.53
N ASN A 93 16.53 2.32 8.20
CA ASN A 93 15.31 2.21 7.39
C ASN A 93 14.46 0.99 7.77
N LEU A 94 15.08 -0.13 8.15
CA LEU A 94 14.37 -1.30 8.67
C LEU A 94 13.65 -0.98 9.98
N HIS A 95 14.32 -0.30 10.90
CA HIS A 95 13.73 0.13 12.17
C HIS A 95 12.52 1.05 11.96
N GLU A 96 12.70 2.13 11.19
CA GLU A 96 11.63 3.10 10.89
C GLU A 96 10.45 2.44 10.17
N THR A 97 10.72 1.55 9.21
CA THR A 97 9.66 0.78 8.54
C THR A 97 8.92 -0.11 9.55
N GLY A 98 9.64 -0.73 10.49
CA GLY A 98 9.05 -1.54 11.56
C GLY A 98 8.09 -0.73 12.43
N LEU A 99 8.50 0.47 12.86
CA LEU A 99 7.66 1.38 13.64
C LEU A 99 6.40 1.83 12.88
N LEU A 100 6.51 2.09 11.58
CA LEU A 100 5.36 2.40 10.73
C LEU A 100 4.39 1.22 10.67
N LEU A 101 4.90 0.02 10.38
CA LEU A 101 4.07 -1.18 10.23
C LEU A 101 3.36 -1.56 11.55
N GLN A 102 3.98 -1.29 12.70
CA GLN A 102 3.34 -1.49 14.02
C GLN A 102 2.08 -0.64 14.24
N LYS A 103 1.94 0.49 13.54
CA LYS A 103 0.75 1.36 13.65
C LYS A 103 -0.43 0.87 12.80
N LEU A 104 -0.20 -0.08 11.88
CA LEU A 104 -1.21 -0.61 10.97
C LEU A 104 -2.02 -1.71 11.66
N LYS A 105 -3.16 -1.35 12.24
CA LYS A 105 -4.01 -2.23 13.06
C LYS A 105 -4.46 -3.48 12.29
N SER A 106 -4.75 -3.33 11.01
CA SER A 106 -5.26 -4.42 10.17
C SER A 106 -4.16 -5.35 9.66
N LEU A 107 -2.88 -4.97 9.81
CA LEU A 107 -1.75 -5.68 9.20
C LEU A 107 -1.57 -7.13 9.70
N PRO A 108 -1.61 -7.43 11.01
CA PRO A 108 -1.35 -8.79 11.51
C PRO A 108 -2.37 -9.81 10.97
N ASP A 109 -3.65 -9.44 10.99
CA ASP A 109 -4.74 -10.32 10.53
C ASP A 109 -4.70 -10.50 9.01
N VAL A 110 -4.46 -9.42 8.24
CA VAL A 110 -4.30 -9.53 6.79
C VAL A 110 -3.12 -10.45 6.45
N ARG A 111 -1.96 -10.27 7.10
CA ARG A 111 -0.80 -11.13 6.89
C ARG A 111 -1.13 -12.61 7.15
N ALA A 112 -1.76 -12.90 8.29
CA ALA A 112 -2.13 -14.28 8.65
C ALA A 112 -3.08 -14.91 7.62
N GLN A 113 -4.09 -14.16 7.15
CA GLN A 113 -5.03 -14.65 6.14
C GLN A 113 -4.35 -14.92 4.79
N LEU A 114 -3.41 -14.05 4.37
CA LEU A 114 -2.64 -14.27 3.14
C LEU A 114 -1.71 -15.49 3.26
N ALA A 115 -1.06 -15.68 4.41
CA ALA A 115 -0.23 -16.85 4.67
C ALA A 115 -1.04 -18.17 4.66
N LEU A 116 -2.25 -18.16 5.24
CA LEU A 116 -3.19 -19.28 5.14
C LEU A 116 -3.57 -19.58 3.69
N GLN A 117 -3.85 -18.54 2.89
CA GLN A 117 -4.17 -18.70 1.47
C GLN A 117 -3.01 -19.32 0.67
N LEU A 118 -1.78 -18.89 0.95
CA LEU A 118 -0.57 -19.46 0.33
C LEU A 118 -0.34 -20.92 0.74
N THR A 119 -0.66 -21.26 1.99
CA THR A 119 -0.63 -22.65 2.49
C THR A 119 -1.61 -23.52 1.72
N VAL A 120 -2.83 -23.04 1.48
CA VAL A 120 -3.83 -23.74 0.63
C VAL A 120 -3.31 -23.96 -0.79
N TRP A 121 -2.55 -23.01 -1.33
CA TRP A 121 -1.91 -23.14 -2.64
C TRP A 121 -0.61 -23.94 -2.64
N LYS A 122 -0.18 -24.47 -1.49
CA LYS A 122 1.05 -25.25 -1.32
C LYS A 122 2.30 -24.49 -1.76
N VAL A 123 2.34 -23.18 -1.52
CA VAL A 123 3.52 -22.34 -1.77
C VAL A 123 4.54 -22.58 -0.66
N GLU A 124 5.81 -22.74 -1.03
CA GLU A 124 6.90 -22.82 -0.07
C GLU A 124 7.08 -21.48 0.66
N GLN A 125 7.37 -21.53 1.96
CA GLN A 125 7.59 -20.35 2.81
C GLN A 125 6.43 -19.33 2.74
N PRO A 126 5.19 -19.76 3.07
CA PRO A 126 3.99 -18.94 2.87
C PRO A 126 4.04 -17.61 3.65
N GLU A 127 4.59 -17.60 4.85
CA GLU A 127 4.73 -16.37 5.66
C GLU A 127 5.70 -15.36 5.01
N GLU A 128 6.83 -15.82 4.49
CA GLU A 128 7.81 -14.96 3.83
C GLU A 128 7.20 -14.32 2.57
N VAL A 129 6.55 -15.14 1.74
CA VAL A 129 5.88 -14.69 0.53
C VAL A 129 4.76 -13.70 0.86
N ALA A 130 3.94 -13.98 1.89
CA ALA A 130 2.87 -13.08 2.34
C ALA A 130 3.43 -11.72 2.75
N VAL A 131 4.47 -11.69 3.59
CA VAL A 131 5.10 -10.45 4.06
C VAL A 131 5.72 -9.67 2.90
N GLY A 132 6.47 -10.35 2.03
CA GLY A 132 7.16 -9.72 0.90
C GLY A 132 6.17 -9.08 -0.08
N VAL A 133 5.13 -9.82 -0.47
CA VAL A 133 4.10 -9.32 -1.39
C VAL A 133 3.24 -8.25 -0.74
N LEU A 134 2.81 -8.40 0.51
CA LEU A 134 1.99 -7.40 1.19
C LEU A 134 2.72 -6.06 1.31
N ARG A 135 4.01 -6.09 1.68
CA ARG A 135 4.85 -4.89 1.71
C ARG A 135 4.99 -4.24 0.34
N TRP A 136 5.17 -5.04 -0.72
CA TRP A 136 5.21 -4.55 -2.10
C TRP A 136 3.86 -3.96 -2.52
N TRP A 137 2.75 -4.61 -2.18
CA TRP A 137 1.40 -4.21 -2.56
C TRP A 137 0.99 -2.88 -1.92
N LEU A 138 1.36 -2.65 -0.66
CA LEU A 138 1.15 -1.36 0.02
C LEU A 138 1.98 -0.22 -0.59
N SER A 139 3.11 -0.52 -1.24
CA SER A 139 3.97 0.50 -1.84
C SER A 139 4.61 -0.02 -3.13
N GLN A 140 3.86 0.03 -4.22
CA GLN A 140 4.35 -0.42 -5.52
C GLN A 140 5.26 0.58 -6.28
N PRO A 141 5.25 1.91 -6.06
CA PRO A 141 6.05 2.82 -6.87
C PRO A 141 7.53 2.48 -6.92
N CYS A 142 8.11 2.61 -8.10
CA CYS A 142 9.54 2.42 -8.33
C CYS A 142 10.34 3.43 -7.48
N PRO A 143 11.33 2.99 -6.68
CA PRO A 143 12.08 3.88 -5.79
C PRO A 143 12.96 4.88 -6.53
N VAL A 144 13.30 4.60 -7.79
CA VAL A 144 14.17 5.46 -8.62
C VAL A 144 13.38 6.61 -9.25
N CYS A 145 12.29 6.31 -9.96
CA CYS A 145 11.47 7.34 -10.60
C CYS A 145 10.32 7.85 -9.73
N LYS A 146 10.08 7.22 -8.56
CA LYS A 146 8.94 7.51 -7.67
C LYS A 146 7.58 7.37 -8.36
N GLY A 147 7.47 6.43 -9.30
CA GLY A 147 6.23 6.19 -10.04
C GLY A 147 6.05 7.01 -11.31
N THR A 148 6.90 8.00 -11.59
CA THR A 148 6.73 8.87 -12.77
C THR A 148 7.00 8.18 -14.11
N LYS A 149 7.58 6.97 -14.10
CA LYS A 149 7.95 6.17 -15.30
C LYS A 149 9.14 6.72 -16.10
N TYR A 150 9.68 7.88 -15.73
CA TYR A 150 10.74 8.57 -16.46
C TYR A 150 12.09 8.58 -15.73
N GLN A 151 13.19 8.78 -16.46
CA GLN A 151 14.52 8.94 -15.85
C GLN A 151 14.62 10.29 -15.16
N VAL A 152 15.28 10.31 -14.00
CA VAL A 152 15.63 11.55 -13.28
C VAL A 152 16.96 12.06 -13.85
N ALA A 153 16.98 13.29 -14.34
CA ALA A 153 18.17 13.99 -14.78
C ALA A 153 19.13 14.17 -13.61
N GLU A 154 20.38 13.82 -13.85
CA GLU A 154 21.45 13.82 -12.84
C GLU A 154 21.59 15.20 -12.19
N GLY A 155 21.68 15.23 -10.87
CA GLY A 155 21.89 16.46 -10.08
C GLY A 155 20.73 17.46 -10.01
N THR A 156 19.68 17.32 -10.81
CA THR A 156 18.60 18.35 -10.89
C THR A 156 17.25 17.90 -10.34
N GLY A 157 17.06 16.59 -10.13
CA GLY A 157 15.79 16.03 -9.66
C GLY A 157 14.64 16.14 -10.65
N ARG A 158 14.87 16.66 -11.88
CA ARG A 158 13.88 16.80 -12.95
C ARG A 158 13.80 15.53 -13.77
N HIS A 159 12.62 15.14 -14.23
CA HIS A 159 12.48 14.00 -15.14
C HIS A 159 12.74 14.40 -16.59
N ASN A 160 13.32 13.50 -17.37
CA ASN A 160 13.44 13.64 -18.83
C ASN A 160 12.41 12.75 -19.56
N GLY A 161 12.25 12.90 -20.87
CA GLY A 161 11.27 12.11 -21.64
C GLY A 161 11.61 10.62 -21.82
N LYS A 162 12.74 10.12 -21.29
CA LYS A 162 13.18 8.73 -21.47
C LYS A 162 12.60 7.83 -20.39
N ALA A 163 12.22 6.61 -20.77
CA ALA A 163 11.72 5.60 -19.83
C ALA A 163 12.75 5.29 -18.74
N CYS A 164 12.28 5.18 -17.49
CA CYS A 164 13.09 4.85 -16.33
C CYS A 164 13.77 3.49 -16.55
N ARG A 165 15.09 3.42 -16.40
CA ARG A 165 15.87 2.18 -16.60
C ARG A 165 15.63 1.12 -15.52
N ALA A 166 15.24 1.54 -14.32
CA ALA A 166 15.04 0.60 -13.21
C ALA A 166 13.72 -0.18 -13.34
N CYS A 167 12.64 0.48 -13.76
CA CYS A 167 11.32 -0.15 -13.92
C CYS A 167 10.88 -0.29 -15.38
N GLN A 168 11.76 0.03 -16.33
CA GLN A 168 11.50 0.00 -17.78
C GLN A 168 10.22 0.73 -18.19
N GLY A 169 9.94 1.88 -17.55
CA GLY A 169 8.76 2.70 -17.84
C GLY A 169 7.45 2.22 -17.22
N THR A 170 7.43 1.13 -16.44
CA THR A 170 6.20 0.70 -15.73
C THR A 170 5.82 1.65 -14.60
N GLY A 171 6.81 2.28 -13.98
CA GLY A 171 6.64 3.11 -12.78
C GLY A 171 6.50 2.28 -11.49
N LEU A 172 6.46 0.95 -11.60
CA LEU A 172 6.25 0.05 -10.47
C LEU A 172 7.52 -0.77 -10.20
N ARG A 173 7.65 -1.25 -8.96
CA ARG A 173 8.62 -2.29 -8.61
C ARG A 173 8.17 -3.63 -9.15
N GLU A 174 9.12 -4.48 -9.47
CA GLU A 174 8.84 -5.89 -9.78
C GLU A 174 8.21 -6.57 -8.55
N SER A 175 7.20 -7.41 -8.81
CA SER A 175 6.56 -8.20 -7.75
C SER A 175 7.55 -9.20 -7.18
N PRO A 176 7.69 -9.29 -5.85
CA PRO A 176 8.59 -10.27 -5.23
C PRO A 176 8.07 -11.71 -5.40
N HIS A 177 8.93 -12.70 -5.15
CA HIS A 177 8.59 -14.13 -5.15
C HIS A 177 7.99 -14.69 -6.45
N GLY A 178 8.33 -14.10 -7.60
CA GLY A 178 8.00 -14.64 -8.93
C GLY A 178 6.50 -14.90 -9.14
N GLN A 179 6.17 -16.08 -9.69
CA GLN A 179 4.78 -16.44 -10.02
C GLN A 179 3.89 -16.54 -8.78
N ALA A 180 4.40 -17.06 -7.66
CA ALA A 180 3.63 -17.17 -6.42
C ALA A 180 3.24 -15.79 -5.89
N GLY A 181 4.19 -14.85 -5.89
CA GLY A 181 3.90 -13.48 -5.47
C GLY A 181 2.95 -12.75 -6.42
N ARG A 182 3.11 -12.93 -7.73
CA ARG A 182 2.17 -12.37 -8.72
C ARG A 182 0.76 -12.91 -8.55
N ARG A 183 0.62 -14.22 -8.30
CA ARG A 183 -0.67 -14.86 -8.02
C ARG A 183 -1.32 -14.29 -6.75
N LEU A 184 -0.54 -14.08 -5.69
CA LEU A 184 -1.04 -13.51 -4.45
C LEU A 184 -1.47 -12.05 -4.63
N ALA A 185 -0.67 -11.24 -5.33
CA ALA A 185 -1.03 -9.86 -5.66
C ALA A 185 -2.37 -9.78 -6.41
N ASN A 186 -2.55 -10.60 -7.45
CA ASN A 186 -3.81 -10.66 -8.19
C ASN A 186 -4.98 -11.08 -7.29
N PHE A 187 -4.77 -12.03 -6.38
CA PHE A 187 -5.80 -12.43 -5.41
C PHE A 187 -6.17 -11.32 -4.44
N MET A 188 -5.20 -10.52 -3.99
CA MET A 188 -5.45 -9.34 -3.16
C MET A 188 -6.29 -8.31 -3.93
N ASP A 189 -5.92 -8.03 -5.19
CA ASP A 189 -6.66 -7.11 -6.06
C ASP A 189 -8.10 -7.60 -6.30
N ASP A 190 -8.29 -8.89 -6.58
CA ASP A 190 -9.62 -9.51 -6.72
C ASP A 190 -10.43 -9.41 -5.42
N CYS A 191 -9.82 -9.63 -4.26
CA CYS A 191 -10.49 -9.51 -2.97
C CYS A 191 -10.97 -8.07 -2.74
N VAL A 192 -10.12 -7.08 -3.02
CA VAL A 192 -10.44 -5.66 -2.93
C VAL A 192 -11.54 -5.28 -3.91
N GLN A 193 -11.45 -5.71 -5.17
CA GLN A 193 -12.45 -5.41 -6.19
C GLN A 193 -13.83 -5.96 -5.79
N ARG A 194 -13.88 -7.20 -5.30
CA ARG A 194 -15.13 -7.80 -4.77
C ARG A 194 -15.71 -7.00 -3.60
N ALA A 195 -14.85 -6.48 -2.71
CA ALA A 195 -15.30 -5.64 -1.61
C ALA A 195 -15.88 -4.31 -2.12
N ARG A 196 -15.18 -3.62 -3.04
CA ARG A 196 -15.65 -2.38 -3.69
C ARG A 196 -17.00 -2.58 -4.38
N ASP A 197 -17.17 -3.67 -5.13
CA ASP A 197 -18.42 -3.98 -5.83
C ASP A 197 -19.57 -4.23 -4.86
N GLN A 198 -19.34 -4.96 -3.78
CA GLN A 198 -20.37 -5.26 -2.77
C GLN A 198 -20.78 -4.03 -1.98
N ILE A 199 -19.80 -3.19 -1.59
CA ILE A 199 -20.07 -1.90 -0.95
C ILE A 199 -20.88 -1.01 -1.90
N GLY A 200 -20.41 -0.83 -3.13
CA GLY A 200 -21.07 0.00 -4.13
C GLY A 200 -22.50 -0.47 -4.45
N LYS A 201 -22.74 -1.78 -4.57
CA LYS A 201 -24.09 -2.33 -4.77
C LYS A 201 -25.03 -1.97 -3.63
N ARG A 202 -24.57 -2.05 -2.37
CA ARG A 202 -25.41 -1.70 -1.21
C ARG A 202 -25.71 -0.22 -1.13
N LEU A 203 -24.72 0.62 -1.41
CA LEU A 203 -24.91 2.07 -1.43
C LEU A 203 -25.90 2.50 -2.51
N ARG A 204 -26.04 1.75 -3.62
CA ARG A 204 -27.08 1.97 -4.64
C ARG A 204 -28.45 1.46 -4.21
N ILE A 205 -28.55 0.25 -3.68
CA ILE A 205 -29.84 -0.34 -3.23
C ILE A 205 -30.49 0.52 -2.14
N SER A 206 -29.70 1.17 -1.29
CA SER A 206 -30.22 2.10 -0.27
C SER A 206 -30.87 3.35 -0.85
N MET A 207 -30.54 3.74 -2.10
CA MET A 207 -31.13 4.92 -2.76
C MET A 207 -32.45 4.60 -3.45
N ASP A 208 -32.61 3.39 -3.99
CA ASP A 208 -33.81 2.99 -4.73
C ASP A 208 -34.99 2.58 -3.82
N ARG A 209 -34.83 2.67 -2.48
CA ARG A 209 -35.83 2.29 -1.47
C ARG A 209 -36.48 3.47 -0.75
N ASN A 210 -36.10 4.70 -1.10
CA ASN A 210 -36.77 5.94 -0.69
C ASN A 210 -37.45 6.56 -1.91
#